data_AF-A0A6J7NSE5-F1
#
_entry.id   AF-A0A6J7NSE5-F1
#
_cell.length_a   1.000
_cell.length_b   1.000
_cell.length_c   1.000
_cell.angle_alpha   90.00
_cell.angle_beta   90.00
_cell.angle_gamma   90.00
#
_symmetry.space_group_name_H-M   'P 1'
#
loop_
_entity.id
_entity.type
_entity.pdbx_description
1 polymer ?
#
loop_
_entity_poly.entity_id
_entity_poly.type
_entity_poly.pdbx_seq_one_letter_code
_entity_poly.pdbx_strand_id
1 'polypeptide(L)' 'MIKLVTFDPTPEARPAKGGIGGATGYRYWTMSVSNIQEITDAVAAAGYKVRIPVTEIRANTSISMVEDPDGNWVEFLAIG' A
#
# COMPACT_ATOMS: atom_id res chain seq x y z
N MET A 1 -15.72 -0.63 1.81
CA MET A 1 -15.60 0.64 1.07
C MET A 1 -14.63 1.53 1.84
N ILE A 2 -13.55 1.97 1.21
CA ILE A 2 -12.63 2.98 1.76
C ILE A 2 -12.86 4.26 0.96
N LYS A 3 -12.95 5.39 1.65
CA LYS A 3 -13.08 6.72 1.02
C LYS A 3 -11.83 7.51 1.33
N LEU A 4 -11.13 7.93 0.29
CA LEU A 4 -10.03 8.89 0.41
C LEU A 4 -10.61 10.30 0.39
N VAL A 5 -10.15 11.14 1.33
CA VAL A 5 -10.54 12.54 1.43
C VAL A 5 -9.29 13.40 1.48
N THR A 6 -9.36 14.57 0.84
CA THR A 6 -8.31 15.58 0.85
C THR A 6 -8.91 16.87 1.40
N PHE A 7 -8.13 17.61 2.19
CA PHE A 7 -8.57 18.84 2.86
C PHE A 7 -7.74 20.04 2.38
N ASP A 8 -8.39 21.19 2.24
CA ASP A 8 -7.79 22.44 1.74
C ASP A 8 -7.31 23.41 2.83
N PRO A 9 -7.41 23.06 4.11
CA PRO A 9 -6.15 23.06 4.80
C PRO A 9 -5.71 21.63 4.99
N THR A 10 -4.58 21.29 4.37
CA THR A 10 -3.89 20.05 4.70
C THR A 10 -3.57 20.07 6.20
N PRO A 11 -4.03 19.09 6.98
CA PRO A 11 -3.75 19.05 8.41
C PRO A 11 -2.24 19.02 8.68
N GLU A 12 -1.78 19.78 9.67
CA GLU A 12 -0.37 19.82 10.05
C GLU A 12 0.09 18.51 10.72
N ALA A 13 -0.83 17.81 11.39
CA ALA A 13 -0.55 16.55 12.05
C ALA A 13 -0.11 15.49 11.03
N ARG A 14 1.05 14.87 11.29
CA ARG A 14 1.60 13.80 10.45
C ARG A 14 1.59 12.47 11.20
N PRO A 15 1.32 11.35 10.51
CA PRO A 15 1.41 10.03 11.11
C PRO A 15 2.86 9.72 11.52
N ALA A 16 3.01 8.93 12.59
CA ALA A 16 4.32 8.44 13.00
C ALA A 16 4.86 7.42 11.98
N LYS A 17 6.17 7.47 11.72
CA LYS A 17 6.87 6.58 10.78
C LYS A 17 7.04 5.17 11.36
N GLY A 18 7.34 4.18 10.51
CA GLY A 18 7.83 2.87 10.97
C GLY A 18 7.06 1.62 10.49
N GLY A 19 6.33 1.70 9.38
CA GLY A 19 5.61 0.53 8.83
C GLY A 19 4.49 0.04 9.73
N ILE A 20 4.13 -1.24 9.66
CA ILE A 20 2.95 -1.80 10.36
C ILE A 20 3.02 -1.59 11.88
N GLY A 21 4.20 -1.76 12.48
CA GLY A 21 4.40 -1.61 13.93
C GLY A 21 4.75 -0.19 14.41
N GLY A 22 4.84 0.78 13.50
CA GLY A 22 5.37 2.12 13.82
C GLY A 22 4.42 3.04 14.59
N ALA A 23 3.11 2.76 14.57
CA ALA A 23 2.10 3.58 15.25
C ALA A 23 0.80 2.80 15.49
N THR A 24 -0.06 3.32 16.36
CA THR A 24 -1.45 2.87 16.51
C THR A 24 -2.33 3.42 15.38
N GLY A 25 -3.50 2.81 15.14
CA GLY A 25 -4.47 3.26 14.13
C GLY A 25 -4.47 2.44 12.83
N TYR A 26 -4.92 3.06 11.74
CA TYR A 26 -4.91 2.44 10.40
C TYR A 26 -3.47 2.38 9.91
N ARG A 27 -2.96 1.19 9.59
CA ARG A 27 -1.54 0.96 9.27
C ARG A 27 -1.27 0.00 8.13
N TYR A 28 -2.24 -0.89 7.90
CA TYR A 28 -2.10 -2.00 6.98
C TYR A 28 -3.46 -2.35 6.40
N TRP A 29 -3.50 -2.57 5.09
CA TRP A 29 -4.69 -3.03 4.41
C TRP A 29 -4.35 -3.77 3.12
N THR A 30 -5.26 -4.66 2.73
CA THR A 30 -5.12 -5.50 1.54
C THR A 30 -6.19 -5.16 0.51
N MET A 31 -5.79 -5.08 -0.76
CA MET A 31 -6.67 -4.97 -1.92
C MET A 31 -6.48 -6.16 -2.85
N SER A 32 -7.55 -6.90 -3.10
CA SER A 32 -7.55 -7.92 -4.16
C SER A 32 -7.59 -7.27 -5.53
N VAL A 33 -6.67 -7.67 -6.41
CA VAL A 33 -6.48 -7.09 -7.73
C VAL A 33 -6.24 -8.18 -8.77
N SER A 34 -6.62 -7.92 -10.03
CA SER A 34 -6.39 -8.83 -11.15
C SER A 34 -5.13 -8.49 -11.96
N ASN A 35 -4.54 -7.32 -11.74
CA ASN A 35 -3.44 -6.76 -12.54
C ASN A 35 -2.26 -6.32 -11.66
N ILE A 36 -1.82 -7.20 -10.74
CA ILE A 36 -0.83 -6.86 -9.70
C ILE A 36 0.47 -6.27 -10.23
N GLN A 37 1.00 -6.78 -11.36
CA GLN A 37 2.24 -6.25 -11.94
C GLN A 37 2.07 -4.80 -12.39
N GLU A 38 1.00 -4.52 -13.13
CA GLU A 38 0.71 -3.19 -13.68
C GLU A 38 0.59 -2.13 -12.57
N ILE A 39 -0.15 -2.44 -11.50
CA ILE A 39 -0.35 -1.48 -10.41
C ILE A 39 0.91 -1.29 -9.57
N THR A 40 1.71 -2.33 -9.33
CA THR A 40 2.98 -2.20 -8.60
C THR A 40 3.95 -1.32 -9.38
N ASP A 41 4.02 -1.50 -10.70
CA ASP A 41 4.86 -0.68 -11.58
C ASP A 41 4.37 0.77 -11.63
N ALA A 42 3.05 1.00 -11.68
CA ALA A 42 2.47 2.33 -11.63
C ALA A 42 2.81 3.08 -10.32
N VAL A 43 2.77 2.37 -9.18
CA VAL A 43 3.14 2.95 -7.88
C VAL A 43 4.64 3.30 -7.84
N ALA A 44 5.51 2.43 -8.36
CA ALA A 44 6.94 2.69 -8.46
C ALA A 44 7.25 3.89 -9.38
N ALA A 45 6.60 3.96 -10.54
CA ALA A 45 6.74 5.06 -11.50
C ALA A 45 6.27 6.40 -10.94
N ALA A 46 5.28 6.40 -10.05
CA ALA A 46 4.82 7.58 -9.32
C ALA A 46 5.78 8.00 -8.18
N GLY A 47 6.89 7.29 -7.96
CA GLY A 47 7.91 7.62 -6.97
C GLY A 47 7.61 7.13 -5.56
N TYR A 48 6.56 6.33 -5.37
CA TYR A 48 6.25 5.72 -4.07
C TYR A 48 7.10 4.48 -3.82
N LYS A 49 7.26 4.16 -2.53
CA LYS A 49 8.14 3.08 -2.12
C LYS A 49 7.46 1.73 -2.24
N VAL A 50 7.97 0.89 -3.13
CA VAL A 50 7.67 -0.55 -3.14
C VAL A 50 8.50 -1.22 -2.04
N ARG A 51 7.82 -1.78 -1.04
CA ARG A 51 8.44 -2.48 0.09
C ARG A 51 8.65 -3.95 -0.19
N ILE A 52 7.68 -4.57 -0.84
CA ILE A 52 7.75 -5.95 -1.32
C ILE A 52 7.35 -5.90 -2.79
N PRO A 53 8.25 -6.20 -3.75
CA PRO A 53 7.88 -6.32 -5.16
C PRO A 53 6.90 -7.47 -5.36
N VAL A 54 6.33 -7.62 -6.54
CA VAL A 54 5.44 -8.75 -6.85
C VAL A 54 6.16 -10.07 -6.53
N THR A 55 5.65 -10.80 -5.56
CA THR A 55 6.25 -12.00 -5.00
C THR A 55 5.16 -13.07 -4.87
N GLU A 56 5.40 -14.24 -5.45
CA GLU A 56 4.54 -15.40 -5.23
C GLU A 56 4.81 -15.97 -3.83
N ILE A 57 3.79 -15.99 -2.97
CA ILE A 57 3.92 -16.44 -1.56
C ILE A 57 3.40 -17.84 -1.32
N ARG A 58 2.58 -18.34 -2.25
CA ARG A 58 2.11 -19.73 -2.37
C ARG A 58 1.59 -19.92 -3.78
N ALA A 59 1.45 -21.17 -4.21
CA ALA A 59 0.94 -21.50 -5.54
C ALA A 59 -0.29 -20.65 -5.88
N ASN A 60 -0.26 -19.98 -7.04
CA ASN A 60 -1.38 -19.21 -7.57
C ASN A 60 -1.77 -18.00 -6.71
N THR A 61 -0.90 -17.55 -5.81
CA THR A 61 -1.13 -16.37 -4.96
C THR A 61 0.12 -15.51 -4.92
N SER A 62 0.02 -14.31 -5.48
CA SER A 62 1.08 -13.31 -5.41
C SER A 62 0.64 -12.11 -4.59
N ILE A 63 1.60 -11.49 -3.92
CA ILE A 63 1.42 -10.22 -3.23
C ILE A 63 2.46 -9.20 -3.67
N SER A 64 2.17 -7.92 -3.49
CA SER A 64 3.17 -6.86 -3.41
C SER A 64 2.75 -5.88 -2.33
N MET A 65 3.70 -5.18 -1.73
CA MET A 65 3.42 -4.20 -0.69
C MET A 65 4.08 -2.87 -1.01
N VAL A 66 3.31 -1.79 -0.88
CA VAL A 66 3.75 -0.41 -1.14
C VAL A 66 3.45 0.49 0.05
N GLU A 67 4.06 1.68 0.09
CA GLU A 67 3.73 2.72 1.07
C GLU A 67 2.89 3.84 0.46
N ASP A 68 1.80 4.20 1.14
CA ASP A 68 1.04 5.40 0.85
C ASP A 68 1.73 6.66 1.42
N PRO A 69 1.23 7.89 1.16
CA PRO A 69 1.83 9.13 1.66
C PRO A 69 1.95 9.23 3.19
N ASP A 70 1.09 8.50 3.91
CA ASP A 70 1.06 8.43 5.37
C ASP A 70 1.97 7.31 5.92
N GLY A 71 2.64 6.59 5.01
CA GLY A 71 3.51 5.47 5.30
C GLY A 71 2.75 4.20 5.69
N ASN A 72 1.42 4.13 5.50
CA ASN A 72 0.65 2.88 5.62
C ASN A 72 1.14 1.87 4.61
N TRP A 73 1.13 0.60 5.02
CA TRP A 73 1.43 -0.49 4.10
C TRP A 73 0.15 -0.89 3.38
N VAL A 74 0.24 -0.95 2.07
CA VAL A 74 -0.84 -1.35 1.19
C VAL A 74 -0.41 -2.63 0.50
N GLU A 75 -1.08 -3.73 0.80
CA GLU A 75 -0.87 -5.01 0.14
C GLU A 75 -1.80 -5.13 -1.07
N PHE A 76 -1.23 -5.39 -2.23
CA PHE A 76 -1.95 -5.87 -3.39
C PHE A 76 -1.90 -7.39 -3.40
N LEU A 77 -3.06 -8.04 -3.47
CA LEU A 77 -3.21 -9.50 -3.48
C LEU A 77 -3.79 -9.94 -4.82
N ALA A 78 -3.11 -10.84 -5.53
CA ALA A 78 -3.62 -11.50 -6.72
C ALA A 78 -3.75 -13.01 -6.46
N ILE A 79 -4.89 -13.58 -6.84
CA ILE A 79 -5.20 -15.00 -6.77
C ILE A 79 -5.60 -15.47 -8.18
N GLY A 80 -4.97 -16.54 -8.67
CA GLY A 80 -5.26 -17.13 -9.98
C GLY A 80 -4.59 -18.48 -10.13
#